data_AF-A0A4Q3LW87-F1
#
_entry.id   AF-A0A4Q3LW87-F1
#
_cell.length_a   1.000
_cell.length_b   1.000
_cell.length_c   1.000
_cell.angle_alpha   90.00
_cell.angle_beta   90.00
_cell.angle_gamma   90.00
#
_symmetry.space_group_name_H-M   'P 1'
#
loop_
_entity.id
_entity.type
_entity.pdbx_description
1 polymer ?
#
loop_
_entity_poly.entity_id
_entity_poly.type
_entity_poly.pdbx_seq_one_letter_code
_entity_poly.pdbx_strand_id
1 'polypeptide(L)' 'MHLLKELFTTQVGLFSAVGIAIMLCMGGFFVWPFTQNDAPKQPPHSPRR' A
#
# COMPACT_ATOMS: atom_id res chain seq x y z
N MET A 1 -26.16 7.79 -3.97
CA MET A 1 -24.73 7.89 -3.62
C MET A 1 -24.41 8.99 -2.58
N HIS A 2 -25.40 9.65 -1.94
CA HIS A 2 -25.13 10.73 -0.97
C HIS A 2 -24.92 10.23 0.47
N LEU A 3 -25.70 9.22 0.88
CA LEU A 3 -25.63 8.62 2.21
C LEU A 3 -24.28 7.95 2.52
N LEU A 4 -23.65 7.31 1.53
CA LEU A 4 -22.31 6.74 1.73
C LEU A 4 -21.27 7.84 1.96
N LYS A 5 -21.36 8.98 1.28
CA LYS A 5 -20.43 10.10 1.46
C LYS A 5 -20.56 10.74 2.85
N GLU A 6 -21.76 10.83 3.41
CA GLU A 6 -21.96 11.31 4.79
C GLU A 6 -21.46 10.32 5.85
N LEU A 7 -21.59 9.02 5.60
CA LEU A 7 -21.02 7.97 6.46
C LEU A 7 -19.48 7.93 6.41
N PHE A 8 -18.91 8.31 5.26
CA PHE A 8 -17.46 8.45 5.10
C PHE A 8 -16.91 9.80 5.59
N THR A 9 -17.71 10.87 5.63
CA THR A 9 -17.31 12.18 6.18
C THR A 9 -17.44 12.26 7.70
N THR A 10 -18.21 11.36 8.31
CA THR A 10 -18.28 11.21 9.77
C THR A 10 -16.99 10.56 10.27
N GLN A 11 -16.58 10.87 11.51
CA GLN A 11 -15.35 10.37 12.14
C GLN A 11 -15.11 8.86 11.91
N VAL A 12 -16.18 8.07 11.93
CA VAL A 12 -16.18 6.61 11.70
C VAL A 12 -15.61 6.21 10.33
N GLY A 13 -15.92 6.99 9.28
CA GLY A 13 -15.41 6.79 7.93
C GLY A 13 -13.91 7.08 7.81
N LEU A 14 -13.45 8.14 8.47
CA LEU A 14 -12.03 8.48 8.54
C LEU A 14 -11.24 7.41 9.30
N PHE A 15 -11.76 6.94 10.44
CA PHE A 15 -11.16 5.84 11.19
C PHE A 15 -11.10 4.54 10.37
N SER A 16 -12.13 4.23 9.60
CA SER A 16 -12.16 3.07 8.70
C SER A 16 -11.11 3.19 7.58
N ALA A 17 -11.04 4.35 6.92
CA ALA A 17 -10.04 4.59 5.87
C ALA A 17 -8.60 4.52 6.40
N VAL A 18 -8.34 5.08 7.58
CA VAL A 18 -7.04 4.99 8.26
C VAL A 18 -6.72 3.56 8.64
N GLY A 19 -7.68 2.80 9.16
CA GLY A 19 -7.51 1.39 9.49
C GLY A 19 -7.14 0.54 8.27
N ILE A 20 -7.84 0.74 7.15
CA ILE A 20 -7.54 0.06 5.88
C ILE A 20 -6.14 0.45 5.37
N ALA A 21 -5.78 1.73 5.42
CA ALA A 21 -4.46 2.20 5.01
C ALA A 21 -3.34 1.57 5.85
N ILE A 22 -3.52 1.48 7.17
CA ILE A 22 -2.58 0.81 8.07
C ILE A 22 -2.51 -0.69 7.75
N MET A 23 -3.64 -1.35 7.55
CA MET A 23 -3.67 -2.79 7.26
C MET A 23 -2.97 -3.12 5.94
N LEU A 24 -3.17 -2.29 4.90
CA LEU A 24 -2.47 -2.40 3.62
C LEU A 24 -0.98 -2.08 3.76
N CYS A 25 -0.61 -1.09 4.57
CA CYS A 25 0.79 -0.77 4.83
C CYS A 25 1.50 -1.91 5.56
N MET A 26 0.86 -2.50 6.56
CA MET A 26 1.40 -3.64 7.32
C MET A 26 1.51 -4.88 6.43
N GLY A 27 0.45 -5.23 5.69
CA GLY A 27 0.48 -6.35 4.74
C GLY A 27 1.53 -6.15 3.66
N GLY A 28 1.61 -4.94 3.09
CA GLY A 28 2.62 -4.57 2.11
C GLY A 28 4.04 -4.67 2.68
N PHE A 29 4.27 -4.22 3.91
CA PHE A 29 5.59 -4.32 4.57
C PHE A 29 6.01 -5.77 4.84
N PHE A 30 5.06 -6.65 5.15
CA PHE A 30 5.33 -8.08 5.33
C PHE A 30 5.64 -8.78 4.00
N VAL A 31 4.95 -8.40 2.92
CA VAL A 31 5.15 -9.00 1.59
C VAL A 31 6.35 -8.37 0.86
N TRP A 32 6.69 -7.11 1.13
CA TRP A 32 7.83 -6.38 0.56
C TRP A 32 9.16 -7.16 0.57
N PRO A 33 9.63 -7.71 1.71
CA PRO A 33 10.87 -8.48 1.73
C PRO A 33 10.79 -9.76 0.90
N PHE A 34 9.61 -10.39 0.76
CA PHE A 34 9.43 -11.55 -0.11
C PHE A 34 9.46 -11.13 -1.59
N THR A 35 8.77 -10.05 -1.96
CA THR A 35 8.78 -9.53 -3.32
C THR A 35 10.17 -9.04 -3.76
N GLN A 36 11.01 -8.55 -2.84
CA GLN A 36 12.41 -8.20 -3.17
C GLN A 36 13.31 -9.41 -3.44
N ASN A 37 12.99 -10.58 -2.88
CA ASN A 37 13.71 -11.82 -3.17
C ASN A 37 13.26 -12.43 -4.51
N ASP A 38 11.99 -12.24 -4.89
CA ASP A 38 11.44 -12.69 -6.19
C ASP A 38 11.58 -11.66 -7.32
N ALA A 39 11.93 -10.41 -7.02
CA ALA A 39 12.28 -9.43 -8.03
C ALA A 39 13.57 -9.90 -8.72
N PRO A 40 13.58 -10.14 -10.05
CA PRO A 40 14.83 -10.38 -10.74
C PRO A 40 15.70 -9.16 -10.45
N LYS A 41 16.82 -9.37 -9.73
CA LYS A 41 17.85 -8.35 -9.53
C LYS A 41 18.09 -7.75 -10.90
N GLN A 42 17.58 -6.54 -11.15
CA GLN A 42 17.83 -5.86 -12.42
C GLN A 42 19.36 -5.88 -12.56
N PRO A 43 19.90 -6.54 -13.59
CA PRO A 43 21.33 -6.53 -13.78
C PRO A 43 21.72 -5.05 -13.88
N PRO A 44 22.77 -4.60 -13.18
CA PRO A 44 23.20 -3.23 -13.28
C PRO A 44 23.50 -2.99 -14.75
N HIS A 45 22.67 -2.18 -15.42
CA HIS A 45 22.96 -1.75 -16.77
C HIS A 45 24.11 -0.76 -16.66
N SER A 46 25.33 -1.30 -16.62
CA SER A 46 26.56 -0.54 -16.73
C SER A 46 26.56 0.13 -18.11
N PRO A 47 26.54 1.46 -18.21
CA PRO A 47 26.81 2.11 -19.48
C PRO A 47 28.30 1.90 -19.74
N ARG A 48 28.60 0.96 -20.63
CA ARG A 48 29.94 0.64 -21.11
C ARG A 48 30.52 1.90 -21.76
N ARG A 49 31.51 2.51 -21.11
CA ARG A 49 32.44 3.47 -21.72
C ARG A 49 33.45 2.73 -22.59
#